data_AF-A0A934MH86-F1
#
_entry.id   AF-A0A934MH86-F1
#
_cell.length_a   1.000
_cell.length_b   1.000
_cell.length_c   1.000
_cell.angle_alpha   90.00
_cell.angle_beta   90.00
_cell.angle_gamma   90.00
#
_symmetry.space_group_name_H-M   'P 1'
#
loop_
_entity.id
_entity.type
_entity.pdbx_description
1 polymer ?
#
loop_
_entity_poly.entity_id
_entity_poly.type
_entity_poly.pdbx_seq_one_letter_code
_entity_poly.pdbx_strand_id
1 'polypeptide(L)'
;MGREAADTTPGKKNDFQVCDKRTDSAKDLMNANGHLNVGSLRRLLEALGEDSFESIALLERWIASVNHDLIELGNFTPKELDANMENYSRSAALSEAM
;
A
#
# COMPACT_ATOMS: atom_id res chain seq x y z
N MET A 1 16.58 -11.10 -3.75
CA MET A 1 17.57 -9.98 -3.68
C MET A 1 18.61 -10.11 -2.56
N GLY A 2 19.90 -10.23 -2.92
CA GLY A 2 21.01 -10.17 -1.98
C GLY A 2 22.34 -10.49 -2.66
N ARG A 3 23.15 -9.44 -2.92
CA ARG A 3 24.45 -9.44 -3.63
C ARG A 3 24.42 -9.30 -5.15
N GLU A 4 23.56 -8.43 -5.68
CA GLU A 4 23.79 -7.85 -7.01
C GLU A 4 24.30 -6.42 -6.85
N ALA A 5 25.30 -6.03 -7.64
CA ALA A 5 25.89 -4.70 -7.56
C ALA A 5 24.80 -3.67 -7.87
N ALA A 6 24.50 -2.80 -6.91
CA ALA A 6 23.53 -1.73 -7.11
C ALA A 6 24.02 -0.83 -8.25
N ASP A 7 23.23 -0.73 -9.32
CA ASP A 7 23.46 0.26 -10.37
C ASP A 7 23.40 1.67 -9.77
N THR A 8 24.36 2.52 -10.13
CA THR A 8 24.46 3.92 -9.67
C THR A 8 23.53 4.84 -10.47
N THR A 9 22.33 4.39 -10.80
CA THR A 9 21.38 5.20 -11.59
C THR A 9 21.03 6.47 -10.80
N PRO A 10 21.21 7.68 -11.37
CA PRO A 10 20.77 8.90 -10.73
C PRO A 10 19.25 8.85 -10.51
N GLY A 11 18.81 9.06 -9.26
CA GLY A 11 17.40 8.95 -8.89
C GLY A 11 16.53 9.88 -9.73
N LYS A 12 15.72 9.30 -10.63
CA LYS A 12 14.73 10.04 -11.40
C LYS A 12 13.71 10.62 -10.43
N LYS A 13 13.42 11.91 -10.54
CA LYS A 13 12.40 12.56 -9.73
C LYS A 13 11.04 11.99 -10.14
N ASN A 14 10.40 11.22 -9.25
CA ASN A 14 9.08 10.68 -9.51
C ASN A 14 8.04 11.80 -9.43
N ASP A 15 7.15 11.87 -10.43
CA ASP A 15 5.94 12.67 -10.38
C ASP A 15 4.87 11.85 -9.65
N PHE A 16 4.71 12.11 -8.36
CA PHE A 16 3.78 11.36 -7.51
C PHE A 16 2.35 11.86 -7.71
N GLN A 17 1.44 10.92 -7.95
CA GLN A 17 0.01 11.22 -7.96
C GLN A 17 -0.48 11.58 -6.56
N VAL A 18 -1.66 12.21 -6.47
CA VAL A 18 -2.25 12.55 -5.17
C VAL A 18 -2.52 11.30 -4.32
N CYS A 19 -2.92 10.18 -4.93
CA CYS A 19 -3.07 8.91 -4.24
C CYS A 19 -1.75 8.42 -3.64
N ASP A 20 -0.64 8.51 -4.38
CA ASP A 20 0.68 8.10 -3.88
C ASP A 20 1.07 8.87 -2.62
N LYS A 21 0.87 10.19 -2.64
CA LYS A 21 1.17 11.07 -1.49
C LYS A 21 0.28 10.77 -0.28
N ARG A 22 -0.99 10.41 -0.50
CA ARG A 22 -1.92 10.01 0.57
C ARG A 22 -1.52 8.66 1.17
N THR A 23 -1.16 7.68 0.34
CA THR A 23 -0.66 6.38 0.79
C THR A 23 0.61 6.52 1.62
N ASP A 24 1.54 7.35 1.18
CA ASP A 24 2.78 7.65 1.91
C ASP A 24 2.49 8.38 3.25
N SER A 25 1.59 9.35 3.26
CA SER A 25 1.20 10.02 4.51
C SER A 25 0.47 9.09 5.49
N ALA A 26 -0.37 8.18 4.97
CA ALA A 26 -1.06 7.18 5.78
C ALA A 26 -0.07 6.21 6.43
N LYS A 27 0.99 5.82 5.71
CA LYS A 27 2.11 5.03 6.24
C LYS A 27 2.74 5.69 7.46
N ASP A 28 3.13 6.95 7.31
CA ASP A 28 3.78 7.70 8.38
C ASP A 28 2.86 7.82 9.60
N LEU A 29 1.57 8.09 9.38
CA LEU A 29 0.59 8.21 10.46
C LEU A 29 0.38 6.89 11.20
N MET A 30 0.21 5.77 10.49
CA MET A 30 0.02 4.47 11.14
C MET A 30 1.28 4.00 11.87
N ASN A 31 2.47 4.31 11.33
CA ASN A 31 3.73 4.05 12.00
C ASN A 31 3.86 4.90 13.28
N ALA A 32 3.55 6.19 13.21
CA ALA A 32 3.59 7.10 14.35
C ALA A 32 2.63 6.69 15.47
N ASN A 33 1.48 6.11 15.13
CA ASN A 33 0.47 5.65 16.09
C ASN A 33 0.66 4.19 16.54
N GLY A 34 1.72 3.50 16.10
CA GLY A 34 2.02 2.13 16.51
C GLY A 34 1.06 1.07 15.96
N HIS A 35 0.31 1.39 14.90
CA HIS A 35 -0.59 0.44 14.23
C HIS A 35 0.12 -0.48 13.25
N LEU A 36 1.40 -0.20 12.92
CA LEU A 36 2.20 -1.04 12.04
C LEU A 36 3.20 -1.88 12.83
N ASN A 37 3.18 -3.18 12.62
CA ASN A 37 4.24 -4.07 13.05
C ASN A 37 5.21 -4.31 11.89
N VAL A 38 6.44 -3.80 12.00
CA VAL A 38 7.48 -3.93 10.97
C VAL A 38 7.76 -5.40 10.62
N GLY A 39 7.67 -6.31 11.60
CA GLY A 39 7.85 -7.75 11.38
C GLY A 39 6.72 -8.36 10.55
N SER A 40 5.47 -8.01 10.85
CA SER A 40 4.32 -8.51 10.07
C SER A 40 4.35 -7.96 8.65
N LEU A 41 4.57 -6.65 8.51
CA LEU A 41 4.66 -5.99 7.20
C LEU A 41 5.76 -6.60 6.33
N ARG A 42 6.92 -6.91 6.91
CA ARG A 42 8.01 -7.60 6.18
C ARG A 42 7.60 -8.98 5.71
N ARG A 43 7.01 -9.80 6.59
CA ARG A 43 6.52 -11.14 6.24
C ARG A 43 5.51 -11.07 5.09
N LEU A 44 4.59 -10.11 5.15
CA LEU A 44 3.55 -9.93 4.14
C LEU A 44 4.13 -9.47 2.79
N LEU A 45 5.10 -8.55 2.79
CA LEU A 45 5.82 -8.15 1.59
C LEU A 45 6.61 -9.30 0.96
N GLU A 46 7.27 -10.12 1.77
CA GLU A 46 8.00 -11.30 1.31
C GLU A 46 7.04 -12.39 0.79
N ALA A 47 5.82 -12.47 1.33
CA ALA A 47 4.78 -13.42 0.89
C ALA A 47 4.17 -13.08 -0.48
N LEU A 48 4.33 -11.86 -0.98
CA LEU A 48 3.88 -11.47 -2.34
C LEU A 48 4.70 -12.17 -3.45
N GLY A 49 5.85 -12.75 -3.12
CA GLY A 49 6.72 -13.43 -4.10
C GLY A 49 7.58 -12.47 -4.93
N GLU A 50 8.63 -13.02 -5.55
CA GLU A 50 9.66 -12.22 -6.24
C GLU A 50 9.11 -11.52 -7.49
N ASP A 51 8.15 -12.12 -8.20
CA ASP A 51 7.51 -11.53 -9.39
C ASP A 51 6.74 -10.23 -9.09
N SER A 52 6.22 -10.11 -7.87
CA SER A 52 5.51 -8.91 -7.40
C SER A 52 6.46 -7.72 -7.23
N PHE A 53 7.77 -7.97 -7.05
CA PHE A 53 8.74 -6.89 -6.86
C PHE A 53 9.03 -6.09 -8.12
N GLU A 54 8.87 -6.73 -9.28
CA GLU A 54 9.12 -6.14 -10.60
C GLU A 54 7.83 -5.64 -11.28
N SER A 55 6.67 -6.23 -10.94
CA SER A 55 5.39 -5.96 -11.63
C SER A 55 4.44 -5.01 -10.90
N ILE A 56 4.60 -4.83 -9.58
CA ILE A 56 3.70 -4.02 -8.75
C ILE A 56 4.45 -2.79 -8.21
N ALA A 57 3.82 -1.62 -8.30
CA ALA A 57 4.42 -0.39 -7.79
C ALA A 57 4.68 -0.50 -6.27
N LEU A 58 5.74 0.15 -5.79
CA LEU A 58 6.17 0.06 -4.39
C LEU A 58 5.04 0.40 -3.40
N LEU A 59 4.27 1.46 -3.69
CA LEU A 59 3.17 1.90 -2.83
C LEU A 59 1.97 0.95 -2.88
N GLU A 60 1.75 0.28 -4.01
CA GLU A 60 0.69 -0.72 -4.16
C GLU A 60 1.00 -2.00 -3.37
N ARG A 61 2.25 -2.49 -3.41
CA ARG A 61 2.67 -3.61 -2.54
C ARG A 61 2.50 -3.28 -1.06
N TRP A 62 2.79 -2.04 -0.70
CA TRP A 62 2.69 -1.57 0.66
C TRP A 62 1.22 -1.47 1.13
N ILE A 63 0.32 -0.84 0.35
CA ILE A 63 -1.10 -0.74 0.73
C ILE A 63 -1.75 -2.13 0.83
N ALA A 64 -1.39 -3.06 -0.07
CA ALA A 64 -1.87 -4.44 -0.03
C ALA A 64 -1.43 -5.15 1.26
N SER A 65 -0.17 -5.00 1.64
CA SER A 65 0.38 -5.62 2.86
C SER A 65 -0.25 -5.04 4.13
N VAL A 66 -0.49 -3.73 4.18
CA VAL A 66 -1.19 -3.08 5.30
C VAL A 66 -2.61 -3.57 5.45
N ASN A 67 -3.38 -3.63 4.35
CA ASN A 67 -4.75 -4.10 4.39
C ASN A 67 -4.81 -5.54 4.90
N HIS A 68 -3.88 -6.39 4.47
CA HIS A 68 -3.80 -7.76 4.96
C HIS A 68 -3.47 -7.83 6.46
N ASP A 69 -2.53 -7.02 6.95
CA ASP A 69 -2.17 -6.96 8.38
C ASP A 69 -3.36 -6.51 9.24
N LEU A 70 -4.08 -5.47 8.82
CA LEU A 70 -5.25 -4.95 9.54
C LEU A 70 -6.42 -5.95 9.56
N ILE A 71 -6.57 -6.75 8.50
CA ILE A 71 -7.54 -7.86 8.46
C ILE A 71 -7.12 -8.97 9.43
N GLU A 72 -5.85 -9.38 9.43
CA GLU A 72 -5.33 -10.41 10.36
C GLU A 72 -5.45 -9.98 11.83
N LEU A 73 -5.28 -8.68 12.12
CA LEU A 73 -5.46 -8.09 13.45
C LEU A 73 -6.94 -7.90 13.85
N GLY A 74 -7.88 -8.09 12.91
CA GLY A 74 -9.31 -7.95 13.15
C GLY A 74 -9.80 -6.50 13.24
N ASN A 75 -9.03 -5.53 12.73
CA ASN A 75 -9.44 -4.12 12.70
C ASN A 75 -10.64 -3.89 11.77
N PHE A 76 -10.72 -4.66 10.68
CA PHE A 76 -11.87 -4.72 9.79
C PHE A 76 -11.87 -6.06 9.05
N THR A 77 -13.00 -6.37 8.43
CA THR A 77 -13.20 -7.58 7.63
C THR A 77 -13.05 -7.28 6.13
N PRO A 78 -12.74 -8.31 5.30
CA PRO A 78 -12.73 -8.14 3.84
C PRO A 78 -14.06 -7.58 3.31
N LYS A 79 -15.19 -7.98 3.91
CA LYS A 79 -16.52 -7.50 3.53
C LYS A 79 -16.71 -6.01 3.80
N GLU A 80 -16.20 -5.50 4.92
CA GLU A 80 -16.24 -4.06 5.23
C GLU A 80 -15.36 -3.27 4.29
N LEU A 81 -14.19 -3.81 3.91
CA LEU A 81 -13.32 -3.20 2.91
C LEU A 81 -14.01 -3.14 1.54
N ASP A 82 -14.61 -4.24 1.06
CA ASP A 82 -15.34 -4.29 -0.20
C ASP A 82 -16.48 -3.27 -0.24
N ALA A 83 -17.30 -3.22 0.83
CA ALA A 83 -18.39 -2.26 0.94
C ALA A 83 -17.90 -0.81 0.92
N ASN A 84 -16.77 -0.52 1.57
CA ASN A 84 -16.19 0.82 1.57
C ASN A 84 -15.61 1.21 0.21
N MET A 85 -14.98 0.28 -0.50
CA MET A 85 -14.51 0.50 -1.87
C MET A 85 -15.67 0.80 -2.83
N GLU A 86 -16.77 0.06 -2.72
CA GLU A 86 -17.98 0.31 -3.53
C GLU A 86 -18.61 1.68 -3.23
N ASN A 87 -18.65 2.07 -1.96
CA ASN A 87 -19.13 3.40 -1.57
C ASN A 87 -18.25 4.51 -2.12
N TYR A 88 -16.92 4.33 -2.09
CA TYR A 88 -15.98 5.30 -2.64
C TYR A 88 -16.08 5.41 -4.16
N SER A 89 -16.19 4.29 -4.89
CA SER A 89 -16.38 4.32 -6.34
C SER A 89 -17.69 5.02 -6.73
N ARG A 90 -18.75 4.80 -5.95
CA ARG A 90 -20.05 5.45 -6.16
C ARG A 90 -19.99 6.95 -5.90
N SER A 91 -19.32 7.38 -4.83
CA SER A 91 -19.19 8.81 -4.51
C SER A 91 -18.29 9.55 -5.49
N ALA A 92 -17.21 8.92 -5.95
CA ALA A 92 -16.36 9.45 -7.01
C ALA A 92 -17.15 9.64 -8.31
N ALA A 93 -17.92 8.63 -8.74
CA ALA A 93 -18.76 8.72 -9.93
C ALA A 93 -19.82 9.84 -9.83
N LEU A 94 -20.39 10.08 -8.64
CA LEU A 94 -21.33 11.18 -8.42
C LEU A 94 -20.64 12.55 -8.45
N SER A 95 -19.43 12.66 -7.93
CA SER A 95 -18.64 13.91 -7.95
C SER A 95 -18.19 14.30 -9.36
N GLU A 96 -17.99 13.34 -10.27
CA GLU A 96 -17.62 13.61 -11.66
C GLU A 96 -18.83 13.94 -12.55
N ALA A 97 -20.05 13.63 -12.11
CA ALA A 97 -21.29 13.88 -12.84
C ALA A 97 -21.94 15.25 -12.55
N MET A 98 -21.40 16.01 -11.58
CA MET A 98 -21.85 17.38 -11.21
C MET A 98 -20.94 18.44 -11.82
#